data_AF-A0A9E3G8V6-F1
#
_entry.id   AF-A0A9E3G8V6-F1
#
_cell.length_a   1.000
_cell.length_b   1.000
_cell.length_c   1.000
_cell.angle_alpha   90.00
_cell.angle_beta   90.00
_cell.angle_gamma   90.00
#
_symmetry.space_group_name_H-M   'P 1'
#
loop_
_entity.id
_entity.type
_entity.pdbx_description
1 polymer ?
#
loop_
_entity_poly.entity_id
_entity_poly.type
_entity_poly.pdbx_seq_one_letter_code
_entity_poly.pdbx_strand_id
1 'polypeptide(L)'
;VNGRELRCKVVAEGGNLGFTQLGRVEYALNGGRINTDAIDNSAGVDCSDHEVNIKILLNSVVAEGGMSVEQRNQLLAEMTGEVGALVLRDNYFQTQSLSVRERMLLDAQARFIKDLEKTGKLNRAIEFLPSDEELAARKAARTGLTSPERAVLLAYSKIMLYDALLASKVPDDPYVSTALVRYFPAPLHERYREHMERHPLKREIIATHVTNEMTNRVGSTFVHRMQEETGARIPDVVRAYLLTREVFDFDSFWKAVEALDSKVPDAVQTGMLIASERLMVRATLWFLRYRDLRDDIAKTAGHFAPGVKALAASLDRFLAADESAGLAQAAERLTQNKVPNDLARRLVRFEPLYSALDITEVAMQTKRSVEDAAGIYFAVGGRLNFSWLHKQIGSLPADSHWHALAKAALRDELSGLQSQLTGAVSKLSPHANVPDALVRQWEAENKSALERSRQVLADLQGTGKLDLSMLSIALRELRNLALQRP
;
A
#
# COMPACT_ATOMS: atom_id res chain seq x y z
N VAL A 1 23.76 -31.66 11.45
CA VAL A 1 24.24 -30.59 10.57
C VAL A 1 23.72 -29.29 11.14
N ASN A 2 24.60 -28.43 11.61
CA ASN A 2 24.22 -27.07 12.04
C ASN A 2 23.96 -26.20 10.81
N GLY A 3 23.13 -25.16 10.94
CA GLY A 3 22.80 -24.27 9.82
C GLY A 3 24.05 -23.66 9.17
N ARG A 4 25.06 -23.31 9.98
CA ARG A 4 26.35 -22.78 9.50
C ARG A 4 27.20 -23.77 8.68
N GLU A 5 26.92 -25.08 8.80
CA GLU A 5 27.68 -26.13 8.10
C GLU A 5 27.13 -26.40 6.69
N LEU A 6 25.96 -25.86 6.36
CA LEU A 6 25.37 -25.98 5.04
C LEU A 6 26.19 -25.20 4.00
N ARG A 7 26.51 -25.87 2.89
CA ARG A 7 27.34 -25.32 1.80
C ARG A 7 26.54 -24.98 0.53
N CYS A 8 25.22 -25.06 0.60
CA CYS A 8 24.32 -24.66 -0.49
C CYS A 8 24.00 -23.16 -0.42
N LYS A 9 23.47 -22.60 -1.51
CA LYS A 9 23.02 -21.19 -1.58
C LYS A 9 21.56 -21.01 -1.16
N VAL A 10 20.74 -22.02 -1.45
CA VAL A 10 19.29 -22.01 -1.22
C VAL A 10 18.90 -23.36 -0.64
N VAL A 11 18.02 -23.34 0.36
CA VAL A 11 17.36 -24.51 0.94
C VAL A 11 15.86 -24.25 0.90
N ALA A 12 15.09 -25.27 0.50
CA ALA A 12 13.65 -25.27 0.59
C ALA A 12 13.19 -26.51 1.36
N GLU A 13 12.28 -26.35 2.32
CA GLU A 13 11.76 -27.44 3.12
C GLU A 13 10.49 -28.03 2.51
N GLY A 14 10.59 -29.20 1.88
CA GLY A 14 9.42 -29.92 1.36
C GLY A 14 8.60 -30.65 2.43
N GLY A 15 9.21 -31.02 3.56
CA GLY A 15 8.55 -31.64 4.71
C GLY A 15 8.43 -30.68 5.89
N ASN A 16 7.62 -31.03 6.88
CA ASN A 16 7.46 -30.22 8.09
C ASN A 16 8.67 -30.40 9.02
N LEU A 17 9.13 -29.28 9.59
CA LEU A 17 10.17 -29.21 10.62
C LEU A 17 11.49 -29.91 10.23
N GLY A 18 11.90 -29.78 8.97
CA GLY A 18 13.18 -30.33 8.48
C GLY A 18 14.40 -29.68 9.14
N PHE A 19 14.26 -28.41 9.52
CA PHE A 19 15.23 -27.65 10.31
C PHE A 19 14.56 -27.09 11.57
N THR A 20 15.33 -26.97 12.65
CA THR A 20 14.89 -26.15 13.79
C THR A 20 14.88 -24.68 13.39
N GLN A 21 14.02 -23.87 14.00
CA GLN A 21 13.95 -22.44 13.70
C GLN A 21 15.31 -21.75 13.89
N LEU A 22 16.02 -22.06 14.98
CA LEU A 22 17.37 -21.55 15.22
C LEU A 22 18.37 -21.97 14.13
N GLY A 23 18.26 -23.20 13.61
CA GLY A 23 19.08 -23.67 12.49
C GLY A 23 18.83 -22.89 11.20
N ARG A 24 17.56 -22.55 10.91
CA ARG A 24 17.21 -21.70 9.76
C ARG A 24 17.79 -20.29 9.90
N VAL A 25 17.63 -19.69 11.09
CA VAL A 25 18.18 -18.36 11.39
C VAL A 25 19.71 -18.36 11.29
N GLU A 26 20.38 -19.37 11.84
CA GLU A 26 21.83 -19.52 11.75
C GLU A 26 22.30 -19.62 10.28
N TYR A 27 21.64 -20.43 9.46
CA TYR A 27 21.96 -20.54 8.03
C TYR A 27 21.72 -19.22 7.27
N ALA A 28 20.60 -18.54 7.56
CA ALA A 28 20.27 -17.25 6.95
C ALA A 28 21.27 -16.15 7.33
N LEU A 29 21.71 -16.10 8.58
CA LEU A 29 22.75 -15.17 9.04
C LEU A 29 24.11 -15.43 8.37
N ASN A 30 24.38 -16.68 7.96
CA ASN A 30 25.57 -17.05 7.20
C ASN A 30 25.44 -16.78 5.68
N GLY A 31 24.39 -16.08 5.24
CA GLY A 31 24.17 -15.70 3.84
C GLY A 31 23.41 -16.75 3.00
N GLY A 32 22.93 -17.82 3.63
CA GLY A 32 22.02 -18.78 3.01
C GLY A 32 20.63 -18.20 2.78
N ARG A 33 19.89 -18.74 1.80
CA ARG A 33 18.47 -18.39 1.57
C ARG A 33 17.59 -19.56 1.97
N ILE A 34 16.71 -19.32 2.91
CA ILE A 34 15.80 -20.32 3.48
C ILE A 34 14.58 -19.58 4.04
N ASN A 35 13.38 -20.15 3.91
CA ASN A 35 12.21 -19.69 4.65
C ASN A 35 11.88 -20.72 5.75
N THR A 36 10.71 -20.62 6.36
CA THR A 36 10.17 -21.74 7.14
C THR A 36 9.50 -22.73 6.20
N ASP A 37 9.46 -23.99 6.60
CA ASP A 37 8.62 -25.04 6.01
C ASP A 37 7.19 -24.58 5.71
N ALA A 38 6.55 -23.86 6.64
CA ALA A 38 5.20 -23.31 6.43
C ALA A 38 5.07 -22.33 5.25
N ILE A 39 6.17 -21.81 4.71
CA ILE A 39 6.20 -21.02 3.47
C ILE A 39 6.53 -21.94 2.29
N ASP A 40 7.55 -22.78 2.43
CA ASP A 40 8.10 -23.57 1.33
C ASP A 40 7.20 -24.75 0.90
N ASN A 41 6.36 -25.28 1.80
CA ASN A 41 5.48 -26.43 1.54
C ASN A 41 3.98 -26.09 1.55
N SER A 42 3.62 -24.80 1.55
CA SER A 42 2.23 -24.37 1.76
C SER A 42 1.27 -24.75 0.63
N ALA A 43 1.79 -25.03 -0.57
CA ALA A 43 1.01 -25.43 -1.74
C ALA A 43 0.11 -26.67 -1.51
N GLY A 44 0.53 -27.63 -0.68
CA GLY A 44 -0.29 -28.81 -0.39
C GLY A 44 -1.57 -28.48 0.37
N VAL A 45 -1.47 -27.58 1.35
CA VAL A 45 -2.63 -27.12 2.14
C VAL A 45 -3.54 -26.24 1.28
N ASP A 46 -2.95 -25.36 0.47
CA ASP A 46 -3.66 -24.45 -0.43
C ASP A 46 -4.46 -25.21 -1.52
N CYS A 47 -3.85 -26.21 -2.15
CA CYS A 47 -4.56 -27.14 -3.05
C CYS A 47 -5.77 -27.80 -2.37
N SER A 48 -5.61 -28.25 -1.13
CA SER A 48 -6.68 -28.91 -0.36
C SER A 48 -7.81 -27.93 -0.03
N ASP A 49 -7.50 -26.68 0.32
CA ASP A 49 -8.50 -25.64 0.58
C ASP A 49 -9.35 -25.36 -0.67
N HIS A 50 -8.72 -25.16 -1.83
CA HIS A 50 -9.41 -25.01 -3.10
C HIS A 50 -10.28 -26.24 -3.43
N GLU A 51 -9.74 -27.45 -3.30
CA GLU A 51 -10.48 -28.68 -3.59
C GLU A 51 -11.72 -28.83 -2.70
N VAL A 52 -11.57 -28.61 -1.39
CA VAL A 52 -12.68 -28.71 -0.43
C VAL A 52 -13.74 -27.66 -0.71
N ASN A 53 -13.37 -26.39 -0.93
CA ASN A 53 -14.33 -25.33 -1.19
C ASN A 53 -15.06 -25.52 -2.52
N ILE A 54 -14.38 -26.00 -3.57
CA ILE A 54 -15.04 -26.36 -4.83
C ILE A 54 -15.99 -27.54 -4.64
N LYS A 55 -15.61 -28.56 -3.86
CA LYS A 55 -16.50 -29.70 -3.57
C LYS A 55 -17.74 -29.27 -2.81
N ILE A 56 -17.62 -28.40 -1.81
CA ILE A 56 -18.77 -27.87 -1.07
C ILE A 56 -19.71 -27.12 -2.03
N LEU A 57 -19.16 -26.25 -2.88
CA LEU A 57 -19.93 -25.54 -3.90
C LEU A 57 -20.67 -26.49 -4.87
N LEU A 58 -19.97 -27.47 -5.45
CA LEU A 58 -20.59 -28.35 -6.45
C LEU A 58 -21.54 -29.38 -5.81
N ASN A 59 -21.32 -29.76 -4.56
CA ASN A 59 -22.24 -30.66 -3.85
C ASN A 59 -23.62 -30.03 -3.65
N SER A 60 -23.74 -28.71 -3.51
CA SER A 60 -25.06 -28.06 -3.46
C SER A 60 -25.77 -28.17 -4.82
N VAL A 61 -25.05 -27.99 -5.93
CA VAL A 61 -25.60 -28.19 -7.29
C VAL A 61 -26.09 -29.63 -7.49
N VAL A 62 -25.31 -30.62 -7.02
CA VAL A 62 -25.69 -32.04 -7.07
C VAL A 62 -26.95 -32.30 -6.25
N ALA A 63 -27.03 -31.74 -5.04
CA ALA A 63 -28.19 -31.90 -4.16
C ALA A 63 -29.47 -31.28 -4.75
N GLU A 64 -29.35 -30.19 -5.51
CA GLU A 64 -30.44 -29.55 -6.24
C GLU A 64 -30.77 -30.26 -7.58
N GLY A 65 -30.05 -31.34 -7.93
CA GLY A 65 -30.26 -32.11 -9.15
C GLY A 65 -29.69 -31.46 -10.42
N GLY A 66 -28.88 -30.40 -10.30
CA GLY A 66 -28.30 -29.67 -11.42
C GLY A 66 -27.13 -30.38 -12.11
N MET A 67 -26.56 -31.42 -11.48
CA MET A 67 -25.56 -32.32 -12.07
C MET A 67 -25.46 -33.65 -11.31
N SER A 68 -24.88 -34.67 -11.95
CA SER A 68 -24.53 -35.94 -11.28
C SER A 68 -23.18 -35.88 -10.56
N VAL A 69 -22.92 -36.85 -9.68
CA VAL A 69 -21.63 -36.97 -8.99
C VAL A 69 -20.48 -37.24 -9.96
N GLU A 70 -20.73 -37.99 -11.03
CA GLU A 70 -19.78 -38.28 -12.11
C GLU A 70 -19.42 -37.01 -12.86
N GLN A 71 -20.43 -36.20 -13.23
CA GLN A 71 -20.22 -34.89 -13.88
C GLN A 71 -19.42 -33.94 -12.98
N ARG A 72 -19.71 -33.91 -11.67
CA ARG A 72 -18.95 -33.14 -10.69
C ARG A 72 -17.48 -33.56 -10.65
N ASN A 73 -17.21 -34.85 -10.61
CA ASN A 73 -15.84 -35.38 -10.56
C ASN A 73 -15.06 -35.06 -11.84
N GLN A 74 -15.72 -35.14 -13.00
CA GLN A 74 -15.12 -34.75 -14.26
C GLN A 74 -14.77 -33.26 -14.29
N LEU A 75 -15.68 -32.39 -13.85
CA LEU A 75 -15.44 -30.96 -13.75
C LEU A 75 -14.27 -30.62 -12.79
N LEU A 76 -14.18 -31.30 -11.64
CA LEU A 76 -13.04 -31.18 -10.73
C LEU A 76 -11.71 -31.51 -11.43
N ALA A 77 -11.66 -32.62 -12.17
CA ALA A 77 -10.46 -33.04 -12.88
C ALA A 77 -10.05 -32.01 -13.96
N GLU A 78 -11.01 -31.45 -14.68
CA GLU A 78 -10.78 -30.41 -15.71
C GLU A 78 -10.15 -29.14 -15.12
N MET A 79 -10.46 -28.78 -13.86
CA MET A 79 -9.93 -27.59 -13.20
C MET A 79 -8.53 -27.74 -12.60
N THR A 80 -7.94 -28.94 -12.63
CA THR A 80 -6.64 -29.24 -11.98
C THR A 80 -5.54 -28.24 -12.38
N GLY A 81 -5.42 -27.92 -13.67
CA GLY A 81 -4.39 -27.02 -14.16
C GLY A 81 -4.55 -25.58 -13.65
N GLU A 82 -5.80 -25.10 -13.58
CA GLU A 82 -6.09 -23.75 -13.11
C GLU A 82 -5.93 -23.62 -11.59
N VAL A 83 -6.39 -24.62 -10.81
CA VAL A 83 -6.14 -24.66 -9.36
C VAL A 83 -4.64 -24.66 -9.08
N GLY A 84 -3.86 -25.46 -9.83
CA GLY A 84 -2.40 -25.43 -9.71
C GLY A 84 -1.80 -24.05 -9.99
N ALA A 85 -2.31 -23.32 -10.98
CA ALA A 85 -1.84 -21.96 -11.28
C ALA A 85 -2.21 -20.95 -10.18
N LEU A 86 -3.40 -21.05 -9.59
CA LEU A 86 -3.83 -20.21 -8.46
C LEU A 86 -2.93 -20.43 -7.24
N VAL A 87 -2.67 -21.69 -6.89
CA VAL A 87 -1.82 -22.07 -5.76
C VAL A 87 -0.38 -21.60 -5.94
N LEU A 88 0.20 -21.84 -7.13
CA LEU A 88 1.55 -21.37 -7.45
C LEU A 88 1.65 -19.85 -7.37
N ARG A 89 0.61 -19.13 -7.79
CA ARG A 89 0.58 -17.67 -7.74
C ARG A 89 0.55 -17.15 -6.30
N ASP A 90 -0.25 -17.74 -5.40
CA ASP A 90 -0.26 -17.32 -3.99
C ASP A 90 1.08 -17.58 -3.30
N ASN A 91 1.65 -18.77 -3.50
CA ASN A 91 2.95 -19.16 -2.94
C ASN A 91 4.10 -18.27 -3.44
N TYR A 92 4.06 -17.90 -4.73
CA TYR A 92 5.04 -17.00 -5.33
C TYR A 92 5.01 -15.62 -4.66
N PHE A 93 3.82 -15.02 -4.49
CA PHE A 93 3.72 -13.68 -3.89
C PHE A 93 3.99 -13.69 -2.38
N GLN A 94 3.64 -14.75 -1.67
CA GLN A 94 4.00 -14.91 -0.27
C GLN A 94 5.53 -14.86 -0.09
N THR A 95 6.26 -15.58 -0.93
CA THR A 95 7.73 -15.58 -0.91
C THR A 95 8.31 -14.24 -1.33
N GLN A 96 7.70 -13.57 -2.32
CA GLN A 96 8.09 -12.23 -2.75
C GLN A 96 7.91 -11.19 -1.63
N SER A 97 6.82 -11.26 -0.87
CA SER A 97 6.58 -10.38 0.29
C SER A 97 7.69 -10.50 1.34
N LEU A 98 8.28 -11.69 1.51
CA LEU A 98 9.38 -11.93 2.42
C LEU A 98 10.73 -11.45 1.89
N SER A 99 10.94 -11.43 0.57
CA SER A 99 12.19 -10.98 -0.05
C SER A 99 12.25 -9.46 -0.24
N VAL A 100 11.10 -8.80 -0.37
CA VAL A 100 11.01 -7.35 -0.51
C VAL A 100 11.25 -6.67 0.85
N ARG A 101 12.29 -5.82 0.92
CA ARG A 101 12.66 -4.95 2.07
C ARG A 101 13.16 -5.63 3.35
N GLU A 102 14.15 -6.51 3.23
CA GLU A 102 14.77 -7.19 4.38
C GLU A 102 15.29 -6.28 5.51
N ARG A 103 15.80 -5.08 5.19
CA ARG A 103 16.53 -4.21 6.14
C ARG A 103 15.77 -2.99 6.62
N MET A 104 14.74 -2.54 5.90
CA MET A 104 14.13 -1.22 6.11
C MET A 104 13.01 -1.20 7.15
N LEU A 105 12.62 -2.34 7.69
CA LEU A 105 11.42 -2.49 8.52
C LEU A 105 11.70 -2.97 9.95
N LEU A 106 12.97 -3.09 10.37
CA LEU A 106 13.30 -3.66 11.69
C LEU A 106 12.59 -2.95 12.85
N ASP A 107 12.56 -1.62 12.85
CA ASP A 107 11.87 -0.84 13.89
C ASP A 107 10.36 -1.14 13.92
N ALA A 108 9.73 -1.28 12.75
CA ALA A 108 8.30 -1.60 12.67
C ALA A 108 8.02 -3.05 13.08
N GLN A 109 8.90 -3.99 12.70
CA GLN A 109 8.82 -5.39 13.09
C GLN A 109 9.00 -5.55 14.60
N ALA A 110 9.96 -4.85 15.20
CA ALA A 110 10.19 -4.86 16.65
C ALA A 110 8.98 -4.37 17.43
N ARG A 111 8.32 -3.28 16.97
CA ARG A 111 7.08 -2.81 17.61
C ARG A 111 5.92 -3.78 17.42
N PHE A 112 5.79 -4.38 16.24
CA PHE A 112 4.76 -5.39 16.00
C PHE A 112 4.93 -6.64 16.88
N ILE A 113 6.18 -7.12 17.07
CA ILE A 113 6.48 -8.19 18.04
C ILE A 113 5.99 -7.80 19.44
N LYS A 114 6.35 -6.60 19.91
CA LYS A 114 5.95 -6.11 21.23
C LYS A 114 4.44 -6.00 21.40
N ASP A 115 3.72 -5.55 20.36
CA ASP A 115 2.26 -5.46 20.39
C ASP A 115 1.60 -6.85 20.45
N LEU A 116 2.09 -7.81 19.67
CA LEU A 116 1.61 -9.19 19.72
C LEU A 116 1.87 -9.85 21.08
N GLU A 117 2.99 -9.57 21.73
CA GLU A 117 3.26 -10.06 23.09
C GLU A 117 2.36 -9.40 24.12
N LYS A 118 2.20 -8.07 24.04
CA LYS A 118 1.33 -7.31 24.96
C LYS A 118 -0.12 -7.78 24.89
N THR A 119 -0.58 -8.18 23.71
CA THR A 119 -1.93 -8.71 23.48
C THR A 119 -2.04 -10.22 23.75
N GLY A 120 -0.96 -10.87 24.19
CA GLY A 120 -0.93 -12.31 24.49
C GLY A 120 -1.05 -13.22 23.27
N LYS A 121 -0.87 -12.68 22.06
CA LYS A 121 -0.95 -13.41 20.79
C LYS A 121 0.36 -14.10 20.43
N LEU A 122 1.49 -13.58 20.90
CA LEU A 122 2.83 -14.09 20.60
C LEU A 122 3.60 -14.34 21.89
N ASN A 123 4.39 -15.41 21.91
CA ASN A 123 5.47 -15.60 22.87
C ASN A 123 6.79 -15.67 22.09
N ARG A 124 7.61 -14.61 22.18
CA ARG A 124 8.84 -14.51 21.38
C ARG A 124 9.82 -15.66 21.61
N ALA A 125 9.86 -16.21 22.84
CA ALA A 125 10.80 -17.26 23.20
C ALA A 125 10.41 -18.61 22.58
N ILE A 126 9.10 -18.88 22.45
CA ILE A 126 8.59 -20.09 21.78
C ILE A 126 8.84 -20.01 20.27
N GLU A 127 8.66 -18.84 19.68
CA GLU A 127 8.86 -18.61 18.25
C GLU A 127 10.33 -18.35 17.86
N PHE A 128 11.24 -18.37 18.84
CA PHE A 128 12.67 -18.08 18.66
C PHE A 128 12.93 -16.74 17.97
N LEU A 129 12.11 -15.73 18.28
CA LEU A 129 12.28 -14.36 17.79
C LEU A 129 13.28 -13.60 18.67
N PRO A 130 14.01 -12.62 18.11
CA PRO A 130 15.04 -11.89 18.86
C PRO A 130 14.50 -11.11 20.05
N SER A 131 15.28 -11.08 21.12
CA SER A 131 15.11 -10.21 22.28
C SER A 131 15.32 -8.73 21.93
N ASP A 132 14.92 -7.83 22.85
CA ASP A 132 15.12 -6.39 22.67
C ASP A 132 16.61 -6.02 22.52
N GLU A 133 17.51 -6.71 23.24
CA GLU A 133 18.96 -6.51 23.15
C GLU A 133 19.50 -6.94 21.78
N GLU A 134 19.05 -8.09 21.27
CA GLU A 134 19.46 -8.57 19.94
C GLU A 134 18.90 -7.68 18.82
N LEU A 135 17.66 -7.19 18.94
CA LEU A 135 17.08 -6.22 18.00
C LEU A 135 17.88 -4.91 17.99
N ALA A 136 18.30 -4.42 19.16
CA ALA A 136 19.14 -3.24 19.27
C ALA A 136 20.53 -3.45 18.64
N ALA A 137 21.15 -4.61 18.87
CA ALA A 137 22.42 -4.99 18.26
C ALA A 137 22.32 -5.08 16.72
N ARG A 138 21.27 -5.71 16.20
CA ARG A 138 20.99 -5.78 14.75
C ARG A 138 20.77 -4.40 14.14
N LYS A 139 20.02 -3.53 14.82
CA LYS A 139 19.83 -2.13 14.41
C LYS A 139 21.16 -1.38 14.30
N ALA A 140 22.02 -1.50 15.31
CA ALA A 140 23.36 -0.90 15.30
C ALA A 140 24.23 -1.43 14.14
N ALA A 141 24.13 -2.74 13.85
CA ALA A 141 24.81 -3.39 12.74
C ALA A 141 24.15 -3.15 11.37
N ARG A 142 23.01 -2.43 11.31
CA ARG A 142 22.20 -2.22 10.09
C ARG A 142 21.76 -3.52 9.43
N THR A 143 21.54 -4.56 10.23
CA THR A 143 20.95 -5.84 9.81
C THR A 143 19.48 -5.90 10.24
N GLY A 144 18.66 -6.62 9.49
CA GLY A 144 17.23 -6.80 9.77
C GLY A 144 16.93 -8.14 10.43
N LEU A 145 15.64 -8.49 10.49
CA LEU A 145 15.22 -9.88 10.70
C LEU A 145 15.60 -10.72 9.48
N THR A 146 15.93 -11.99 9.69
CA THR A 146 16.13 -13.00 8.65
C THR A 146 14.80 -13.43 8.02
N SER A 147 14.81 -14.06 6.84
CA SER A 147 13.56 -14.52 6.19
C SER A 147 12.71 -15.45 7.08
N PRO A 148 13.28 -16.44 7.80
CA PRO A 148 12.51 -17.29 8.70
C PRO A 148 11.83 -16.54 9.85
N GLU A 149 12.48 -15.51 10.41
CA GLU A 149 11.87 -14.66 11.44
C GLU A 149 10.76 -13.78 10.85
N ARG A 150 10.93 -13.27 9.61
CA ARG A 150 9.88 -12.52 8.91
C ARG A 150 8.68 -13.40 8.55
N ALA A 151 8.91 -14.67 8.23
CA ALA A 151 7.86 -15.65 7.95
C ALA A 151 6.94 -15.86 9.17
N VAL A 152 7.52 -15.96 10.36
CA VAL A 152 6.76 -16.00 11.62
C VAL A 152 5.86 -14.76 11.75
N LEU A 153 6.42 -13.55 11.57
CA LEU A 153 5.62 -12.32 11.66
C LEU A 153 4.52 -12.24 10.59
N LEU A 154 4.78 -12.77 9.38
CA LEU A 154 3.78 -12.84 8.33
C LEU A 154 2.61 -13.75 8.73
N ALA A 155 2.89 -14.92 9.30
CA ALA A 155 1.86 -15.83 9.80
C ALA A 155 0.98 -15.18 10.87
N TYR A 156 1.58 -14.56 11.90
CA TYR A 156 0.81 -13.85 12.94
C TYR A 156 -0.01 -12.68 12.39
N SER A 157 0.54 -11.94 11.43
CA SER A 157 -0.19 -10.87 10.74
C SER A 157 -1.42 -11.39 10.00
N LYS A 158 -1.29 -12.52 9.28
CA LYS A 158 -2.40 -13.16 8.58
C LYS A 158 -3.48 -13.64 9.55
N ILE A 159 -3.11 -14.32 10.65
CA ILE A 159 -4.06 -14.80 11.66
C ILE A 159 -4.86 -13.63 12.25
N MET A 160 -4.16 -12.57 12.69
CA MET A 160 -4.79 -11.39 13.28
C MET A 160 -5.72 -10.69 12.28
N LEU A 161 -5.29 -10.54 11.02
CA LEU A 161 -6.08 -9.90 9.97
C LEU A 161 -7.33 -10.73 9.62
N TYR A 162 -7.17 -12.05 9.47
CA TYR A 162 -8.27 -12.98 9.21
C TYR A 162 -9.35 -12.90 10.30
N ASP A 163 -8.95 -13.04 11.57
CA ASP A 163 -9.87 -13.01 12.72
C ASP A 163 -10.66 -11.69 12.75
N ALA A 164 -9.97 -10.56 12.55
CA ALA A 164 -10.58 -9.24 12.56
C ALA A 164 -11.52 -9.01 11.38
N LEU A 165 -11.19 -9.54 10.19
CA LEU A 165 -12.05 -9.46 9.02
C LEU A 165 -13.30 -10.32 9.18
N LEU A 166 -13.15 -11.57 9.63
CA LEU A 166 -14.25 -12.49 9.84
C LEU A 166 -15.23 -11.97 10.91
N ALA A 167 -14.73 -11.28 11.94
CA ALA A 167 -15.55 -10.63 12.96
C ALA A 167 -16.20 -9.30 12.51
N SER A 168 -15.97 -8.85 11.27
CA SER A 168 -16.45 -7.57 10.75
C SER A 168 -17.48 -7.71 9.64
N LYS A 169 -18.01 -6.57 9.16
CA LYS A 169 -18.88 -6.51 7.97
C LYS A 169 -18.12 -6.36 6.65
N VAL A 170 -16.78 -6.35 6.67
CA VAL A 170 -15.99 -6.18 5.44
C VAL A 170 -16.25 -7.30 4.42
N PRO A 171 -16.36 -8.59 4.80
CA PRO A 171 -16.72 -9.64 3.84
C PRO A 171 -18.11 -9.47 3.19
N ASP A 172 -19.04 -8.75 3.84
CA ASP A 172 -20.41 -8.53 3.36
C ASP A 172 -20.53 -7.33 2.42
N ASP A 173 -19.49 -6.49 2.33
CA ASP A 173 -19.50 -5.33 1.45
C ASP A 173 -19.61 -5.80 -0.02
N PRO A 174 -20.53 -5.24 -0.84
CA PRO A 174 -20.76 -5.71 -2.20
C PRO A 174 -19.50 -5.71 -3.08
N TYR A 175 -18.61 -4.74 -2.90
CA TYR A 175 -17.34 -4.67 -3.63
C TYR A 175 -16.38 -5.76 -3.17
N VAL A 176 -16.30 -6.02 -1.87
CA VAL A 176 -15.40 -7.05 -1.30
C VAL A 176 -15.91 -8.44 -1.62
N SER A 177 -17.24 -8.65 -1.61
CA SER A 177 -17.87 -9.92 -1.94
C SER A 177 -17.50 -10.43 -3.34
N THR A 178 -17.12 -9.56 -4.28
CA THR A 178 -16.64 -10.00 -5.61
C THR A 178 -15.32 -10.80 -5.54
N ALA A 179 -14.59 -10.73 -4.41
CA ALA A 179 -13.42 -11.56 -4.15
C ALA A 179 -13.75 -13.06 -4.16
N LEU A 180 -14.98 -13.43 -3.77
CA LEU A 180 -15.44 -14.82 -3.77
C LEU A 180 -15.35 -15.44 -5.16
N VAL A 181 -15.77 -14.69 -6.18
CA VAL A 181 -15.72 -15.17 -7.57
C VAL A 181 -14.26 -15.32 -8.02
N ARG A 182 -13.39 -14.36 -7.68
CA ARG A 182 -11.96 -14.41 -8.03
C ARG A 182 -11.20 -15.56 -7.36
N TYR A 183 -11.67 -16.03 -6.21
CA TYR A 183 -11.10 -17.18 -5.51
C TYR A 183 -11.34 -18.49 -6.27
N PHE A 184 -12.53 -18.69 -6.85
CA PHE A 184 -12.84 -19.92 -7.58
C PHE A 184 -12.20 -19.93 -8.98
N PRO A 185 -11.95 -21.11 -9.58
CA PRO A 185 -11.52 -21.23 -10.98
C PRO A 185 -12.54 -20.66 -11.97
N ALA A 186 -12.06 -20.13 -13.11
CA ALA A 186 -12.84 -19.48 -14.15
C ALA A 186 -14.01 -20.33 -14.70
N PRO A 187 -13.89 -21.67 -14.89
CA PRO A 187 -15.01 -22.52 -15.28
C PRO A 187 -16.24 -22.44 -14.35
N LEU A 188 -16.05 -21.97 -13.10
CA LEU A 188 -17.13 -21.85 -12.13
C LEU A 188 -17.79 -20.46 -12.10
N HIS A 189 -17.12 -19.42 -12.61
CA HIS A 189 -17.48 -18.00 -12.39
C HIS A 189 -18.86 -17.62 -12.91
N GLU A 190 -19.23 -18.09 -14.10
CA GLU A 190 -20.51 -17.74 -14.73
C GLU A 190 -21.59 -18.75 -14.34
N ARG A 191 -21.30 -20.04 -14.50
CA ARG A 191 -22.30 -21.11 -14.36
C ARG A 191 -22.78 -21.31 -12.92
N TYR A 192 -21.96 -21.02 -11.91
CA TYR A 192 -22.28 -21.31 -10.50
C TYR A 192 -22.23 -20.07 -9.61
N ARG A 193 -22.27 -18.85 -10.17
CA ARG A 193 -22.23 -17.60 -9.41
C ARG A 193 -23.27 -17.54 -8.29
N GLU A 194 -24.53 -17.88 -8.60
CA GLU A 194 -25.60 -17.87 -7.60
C GLU A 194 -25.35 -18.87 -6.46
N HIS A 195 -24.69 -19.99 -6.76
CA HIS A 195 -24.34 -20.99 -5.75
C HIS A 195 -23.15 -20.54 -4.90
N MET A 196 -22.20 -19.79 -5.48
CA MET A 196 -21.12 -19.15 -4.72
C MET A 196 -21.70 -18.19 -3.68
N GLU A 197 -22.68 -17.37 -4.06
CA GLU A 197 -23.34 -16.43 -3.13
C GLU A 197 -24.01 -17.12 -1.94
N ARG A 198 -24.44 -18.39 -2.10
CA ARG A 198 -25.04 -19.23 -1.05
C ARG A 198 -24.01 -20.17 -0.37
N HIS A 199 -22.72 -20.06 -0.71
CA HIS A 199 -21.70 -20.94 -0.17
C HIS A 199 -21.63 -20.81 1.36
N PRO A 200 -21.68 -21.92 2.12
CA PRO A 200 -21.75 -21.87 3.58
C PRO A 200 -20.50 -21.22 4.20
N LEU A 201 -19.34 -21.32 3.54
CA LEU A 201 -18.08 -20.70 3.96
C LEU A 201 -17.76 -19.41 3.18
N LYS A 202 -18.76 -18.74 2.59
CA LYS A 202 -18.56 -17.54 1.76
C LYS A 202 -17.69 -16.50 2.49
N ARG A 203 -18.00 -16.23 3.77
CA ARG A 203 -17.30 -15.19 4.55
C ARG A 203 -15.87 -15.57 4.86
N GLU A 204 -15.64 -16.83 5.20
CA GLU A 204 -14.34 -17.40 5.52
C GLU A 204 -13.43 -17.37 4.28
N ILE A 205 -13.94 -17.77 3.11
CA ILE A 205 -13.20 -17.71 1.84
C ILE A 205 -12.82 -16.27 1.50
N ILE A 206 -13.76 -15.33 1.60
CA ILE A 206 -13.49 -13.91 1.33
C ILE A 206 -12.44 -13.37 2.31
N ALA A 207 -12.57 -13.66 3.61
CA ALA A 207 -11.63 -13.19 4.63
C ALA A 207 -10.22 -13.74 4.38
N THR A 208 -10.07 -15.03 4.08
CA THR A 208 -8.79 -15.67 3.74
C THR A 208 -8.18 -15.04 2.49
N HIS A 209 -8.97 -14.92 1.41
CA HIS A 209 -8.48 -14.39 0.14
C HIS A 209 -8.02 -12.93 0.26
N VAL A 210 -8.82 -12.06 0.90
CA VAL A 210 -8.46 -10.65 1.10
C VAL A 210 -7.24 -10.51 2.01
N THR A 211 -7.13 -11.35 3.05
CA THR A 211 -5.96 -11.39 3.94
C THR A 211 -4.68 -11.72 3.18
N ASN A 212 -4.71 -12.77 2.35
CA ASN A 212 -3.56 -13.18 1.55
C ASN A 212 -3.22 -12.13 0.48
N GLU A 213 -4.18 -11.68 -0.32
CA GLU A 213 -3.94 -10.65 -1.34
C GLU A 213 -3.31 -9.38 -0.76
N MET A 214 -3.81 -8.92 0.39
CA MET A 214 -3.27 -7.72 1.03
C MET A 214 -1.85 -7.95 1.56
N THR A 215 -1.67 -8.95 2.41
CA THR A 215 -0.36 -9.21 3.08
C THR A 215 0.75 -9.55 2.08
N ASN A 216 0.41 -10.18 0.97
CA ASN A 216 1.35 -10.45 -0.13
C ASN A 216 1.84 -9.18 -0.83
N ARG A 217 1.11 -8.06 -0.74
CA ARG A 217 1.47 -6.78 -1.38
C ARG A 217 2.13 -5.78 -0.44
N VAL A 218 1.67 -5.70 0.80
CA VAL A 218 2.09 -4.67 1.75
C VAL A 218 2.89 -5.20 2.94
N GLY A 219 3.00 -6.52 3.08
CA GLY A 219 3.79 -7.17 4.11
C GLY A 219 3.14 -7.19 5.49
N SER A 220 3.82 -7.84 6.43
CA SER A 220 3.27 -8.22 7.74
C SER A 220 3.01 -7.06 8.71
N THR A 221 3.75 -5.95 8.57
CA THR A 221 3.67 -4.82 9.51
C THR A 221 2.76 -3.70 9.05
N PHE A 222 2.21 -3.76 7.84
CA PHE A 222 1.45 -2.66 7.25
C PHE A 222 0.24 -2.27 8.11
N VAL A 223 -0.61 -3.24 8.46
CA VAL A 223 -1.83 -2.98 9.22
C VAL A 223 -1.51 -2.37 10.58
N HIS A 224 -0.60 -3.00 11.33
CA HIS A 224 -0.16 -2.49 12.64
C HIS A 224 0.35 -1.04 12.55
N ARG A 225 1.15 -0.71 11.53
CA ARG A 225 1.63 0.67 11.34
C ARG A 225 0.50 1.66 11.08
N MET A 226 -0.51 1.28 10.29
CA MET A 226 -1.67 2.14 10.05
C MET A 226 -2.45 2.37 11.35
N GLN A 227 -2.57 1.35 12.21
CA GLN A 227 -3.20 1.47 13.52
C GLN A 227 -2.40 2.34 14.49
N GLU A 228 -1.07 2.19 14.55
CA GLU A 228 -0.20 3.04 15.37
C GLU A 228 -0.35 4.52 14.99
N GLU A 229 -0.44 4.80 13.69
CA GLU A 229 -0.44 6.17 13.18
C GLU A 229 -1.81 6.85 13.24
N THR A 230 -2.91 6.09 13.14
CA THR A 230 -4.26 6.66 13.01
C THR A 230 -5.25 6.25 14.12
N GLY A 231 -4.93 5.21 14.89
CA GLY A 231 -5.88 4.58 15.82
C GLY A 231 -7.02 3.82 15.12
N ALA A 232 -6.96 3.65 13.79
CA ALA A 232 -7.99 2.95 13.03
C ALA A 232 -8.09 1.47 13.43
N ARG A 233 -9.27 0.88 13.21
CA ARG A 233 -9.48 -0.57 13.38
C ARG A 233 -9.04 -1.29 12.12
N ILE A 234 -8.63 -2.56 12.24
CA ILE A 234 -8.21 -3.40 11.12
C ILE A 234 -9.20 -3.40 9.95
N PRO A 235 -10.54 -3.53 10.16
CA PRO A 235 -11.50 -3.45 9.05
C PRO A 235 -11.46 -2.11 8.31
N ASP A 236 -11.26 -0.99 9.03
CA ASP A 236 -11.19 0.35 8.42
C ASP A 236 -9.88 0.48 7.59
N VAL A 237 -8.77 -0.11 8.05
CA VAL A 237 -7.50 -0.19 7.31
C VAL A 237 -7.64 -0.99 6.02
N VAL A 238 -8.33 -2.13 6.06
CA VAL A 238 -8.57 -2.96 4.88
C VAL A 238 -9.43 -2.22 3.85
N ARG A 239 -10.48 -1.51 4.28
CA ARG A 239 -11.30 -0.68 3.39
C ARG A 239 -10.46 0.40 2.70
N ALA A 240 -9.64 1.13 3.45
CA ALA A 240 -8.77 2.17 2.92
C ALA A 240 -7.71 1.61 1.94
N TYR A 241 -7.15 0.43 2.24
CA TYR A 241 -6.25 -0.29 1.33
C TYR A 241 -6.95 -0.67 0.02
N LEU A 242 -8.17 -1.23 0.09
CA LEU A 242 -8.93 -1.63 -1.10
C LEU A 242 -9.33 -0.44 -1.97
N LEU A 243 -9.73 0.68 -1.35
CA LEU A 243 -9.96 1.95 -2.06
C LEU A 243 -8.69 2.42 -2.77
N THR A 244 -7.55 2.40 -2.07
CA THR A 244 -6.27 2.79 -2.65
C THR A 244 -5.89 1.91 -3.84
N ARG A 245 -6.06 0.58 -3.70
CA ARG A 245 -5.81 -0.40 -4.77
C ARG A 245 -6.61 -0.07 -6.03
N GLU A 246 -7.91 0.19 -5.86
CA GLU A 246 -8.83 0.47 -6.97
C GLU A 246 -8.58 1.85 -7.59
N VAL A 247 -8.51 2.89 -6.78
CA VAL A 247 -8.43 4.29 -7.22
C VAL A 247 -7.15 4.58 -8.02
N PHE A 248 -6.04 3.91 -7.71
CA PHE A 248 -4.77 4.05 -8.42
C PHE A 248 -4.49 2.92 -9.42
N ASP A 249 -5.45 2.00 -9.61
CA ASP A 249 -5.34 0.85 -10.52
C ASP A 249 -4.07 0.00 -10.25
N PHE A 250 -3.80 -0.29 -8.98
CA PHE A 250 -2.60 -1.03 -8.60
C PHE A 250 -2.56 -2.44 -9.17
N ASP A 251 -3.72 -3.07 -9.42
CA ASP A 251 -3.78 -4.41 -10.01
C ASP A 251 -3.15 -4.45 -11.42
N SER A 252 -3.44 -3.47 -12.29
CA SER A 252 -2.78 -3.40 -13.60
C SER A 252 -1.29 -3.06 -13.47
N PHE A 253 -0.94 -2.20 -12.51
CA PHE A 253 0.47 -1.84 -12.29
C PHE A 253 1.29 -3.04 -11.85
N TRP A 254 0.81 -3.81 -10.86
CA TRP A 254 1.51 -4.98 -10.35
C TRP A 254 1.62 -6.07 -11.41
N LYS A 255 0.55 -6.35 -12.18
CA LYS A 255 0.63 -7.27 -13.32
C LYS A 255 1.71 -6.86 -14.33
N ALA A 256 1.85 -5.56 -14.61
CA ALA A 256 2.89 -5.07 -15.52
C ALA A 256 4.30 -5.23 -14.93
N VAL A 257 4.48 -5.04 -13.62
CA VAL A 257 5.75 -5.29 -12.91
C VAL A 257 6.08 -6.78 -12.87
N GLU A 258 5.09 -7.64 -12.61
CA GLU A 258 5.22 -9.10 -12.58
C GLU A 258 5.62 -9.66 -13.95
N ALA A 259 5.08 -9.11 -15.03
CA ALA A 259 5.45 -9.49 -16.40
C ALA A 259 6.93 -9.22 -16.75
N LEU A 260 7.65 -8.46 -15.90
CA LEU A 260 9.09 -8.21 -16.02
C LEU A 260 9.96 -9.18 -15.23
N ASP A 261 9.38 -10.16 -14.54
CA ASP A 261 10.15 -11.18 -13.83
C ASP A 261 11.15 -11.86 -14.76
N SER A 262 12.38 -12.01 -14.30
CA SER A 262 13.53 -12.50 -15.06
C SER A 262 13.89 -11.71 -16.34
N LYS A 263 13.26 -10.56 -16.62
CA LYS A 263 13.55 -9.69 -17.77
C LYS A 263 14.33 -8.43 -17.40
N VAL A 264 14.19 -7.97 -16.16
CA VAL A 264 14.92 -6.83 -15.59
C VAL A 264 15.73 -7.28 -14.37
N PRO A 265 16.76 -6.53 -13.94
CA PRO A 265 17.46 -6.84 -12.70
C PRO A 265 16.50 -6.85 -11.49
N ASP A 266 16.65 -7.82 -10.59
CA ASP A 266 15.83 -7.95 -9.36
C ASP A 266 15.76 -6.64 -8.57
N ALA A 267 16.88 -5.93 -8.42
CA ALA A 267 16.93 -4.65 -7.73
C ALA A 267 16.01 -3.58 -8.36
N VAL A 268 15.83 -3.62 -9.69
CA VAL A 268 14.93 -2.70 -10.42
C VAL A 268 13.47 -3.09 -10.16
N GLN A 269 13.15 -4.38 -10.26
CA GLN A 269 11.80 -4.88 -9.99
C GLN A 269 11.37 -4.64 -8.55
N THR A 270 12.24 -5.00 -7.60
CA THR A 270 12.07 -4.70 -6.17
C THR A 270 11.92 -3.19 -5.94
N GLY A 271 12.70 -2.35 -6.63
CA GLY A 271 12.55 -0.89 -6.56
C GLY A 271 11.15 -0.39 -6.95
N MET A 272 10.55 -0.98 -7.99
CA MET A 272 9.18 -0.66 -8.42
C MET A 272 8.13 -1.07 -7.38
N LEU A 273 8.27 -2.27 -6.81
CA LEU A 273 7.39 -2.75 -5.73
C LEU A 273 7.47 -1.83 -4.51
N ILE A 274 8.70 -1.49 -4.09
CA ILE A 274 8.96 -0.55 -2.98
C ILE A 274 8.31 0.81 -3.23
N ALA A 275 8.41 1.36 -4.44
CA ALA A 275 7.79 2.63 -4.78
C ALA A 275 6.25 2.55 -4.77
N SER A 276 5.67 1.45 -5.26
CA SER A 276 4.22 1.21 -5.20
C SER A 276 3.70 1.13 -3.76
N GLU A 277 4.43 0.46 -2.87
CA GLU A 277 4.06 0.36 -1.45
C GLU A 277 4.13 1.73 -0.75
N ARG A 278 5.06 2.62 -1.13
CA ARG A 278 5.12 3.99 -0.57
C ARG A 278 3.86 4.79 -0.89
N LEU A 279 3.40 4.73 -2.14
CA LEU A 279 2.15 5.37 -2.53
C LEU A 279 0.97 4.70 -1.83
N MET A 280 0.94 3.36 -1.77
CA MET A 280 -0.09 2.59 -1.07
C MET A 280 -0.24 3.03 0.39
N VAL A 281 0.86 3.16 1.13
CA VAL A 281 0.86 3.63 2.53
C VAL A 281 0.26 5.02 2.63
N ARG A 282 0.72 5.98 1.81
CA ARG A 282 0.26 7.37 1.88
C ARG A 282 -1.21 7.51 1.53
N ALA A 283 -1.65 6.89 0.44
CA ALA A 283 -3.05 6.94 0.02
C ALA A 283 -3.97 6.19 1.00
N THR A 284 -3.52 5.09 1.60
CA THR A 284 -4.26 4.42 2.67
C THR A 284 -4.44 5.33 3.89
N LEU A 285 -3.38 6.03 4.33
CA LEU A 285 -3.46 7.01 5.41
C LEU A 285 -4.41 8.17 5.08
N TRP A 286 -4.40 8.64 3.83
CA TRP A 286 -5.35 9.65 3.35
C TRP A 286 -6.80 9.17 3.50
N PHE A 287 -7.11 7.97 2.99
CA PHE A 287 -8.44 7.37 3.12
C PHE A 287 -8.83 7.06 4.57
N LEU A 288 -7.88 6.71 5.43
CA LEU A 288 -8.14 6.52 6.87
C LEU A 288 -8.57 7.81 7.58
N ARG A 289 -8.17 8.98 7.05
CA ARG A 289 -8.58 10.29 7.55
C ARG A 289 -9.78 10.86 6.79
N TYR A 290 -10.19 10.21 5.70
CA TYR A 290 -11.35 10.61 4.91
C TYR A 290 -12.63 10.37 5.71
N ARG A 291 -13.44 11.44 5.85
CA ARG A 291 -14.64 11.45 6.69
C ARG A 291 -15.63 10.33 6.32
N ASP A 292 -15.75 10.06 5.02
CA ASP A 292 -16.74 9.15 4.48
C ASP A 292 -16.13 7.78 4.11
N LEU A 293 -15.01 7.38 4.73
CA LEU A 293 -14.38 6.05 4.54
C LEU A 293 -15.36 4.88 4.72
N ARG A 294 -16.35 5.06 5.60
CA ARG A 294 -17.34 4.03 5.93
C ARG A 294 -18.52 3.98 4.95
N ASP A 295 -18.59 4.91 4.00
CA ASP A 295 -19.49 4.77 2.85
C ASP A 295 -19.12 3.55 2.00
N ASP A 296 -20.03 3.16 1.11
CA ASP A 296 -19.84 2.08 0.15
C ASP A 296 -18.53 2.22 -0.64
N ILE A 297 -17.73 1.15 -0.69
CA ILE A 297 -16.40 1.16 -1.32
C ILE A 297 -16.52 1.47 -2.82
N ALA A 298 -17.50 0.87 -3.51
CA ALA A 298 -17.67 1.08 -4.95
C ALA A 298 -18.09 2.51 -5.28
N LYS A 299 -18.97 3.12 -4.46
CA LYS A 299 -19.36 4.53 -4.58
C LYS A 299 -18.17 5.46 -4.39
N THR A 300 -17.38 5.24 -3.34
CA THR A 300 -16.19 6.07 -3.05
C THR A 300 -15.13 5.89 -4.15
N ALA A 301 -14.84 4.66 -4.56
CA ALA A 301 -13.94 4.40 -5.68
C ALA A 301 -14.44 5.03 -7.00
N GLY A 302 -15.74 4.95 -7.27
CA GLY A 302 -16.39 5.59 -8.41
C GLY A 302 -16.30 7.11 -8.43
N HIS A 303 -16.02 7.74 -7.27
CA HIS A 303 -15.73 9.17 -7.17
C HIS A 303 -14.25 9.48 -7.44
N PHE A 304 -13.35 8.76 -6.77
CA PHE A 304 -11.92 9.08 -6.80
C PHE A 304 -11.20 8.54 -8.04
N ALA A 305 -11.52 7.33 -8.51
CA ALA A 305 -10.81 6.71 -9.63
C ALA A 305 -10.90 7.54 -10.94
N PRO A 306 -12.07 8.11 -11.33
CA PRO A 306 -12.13 9.00 -12.48
C PRO A 306 -11.29 10.27 -12.31
N GLY A 307 -11.25 10.86 -11.10
CA GLY A 307 -10.46 12.05 -10.82
C GLY A 307 -8.96 11.79 -10.89
N VAL A 308 -8.48 10.67 -10.32
CA VAL A 308 -7.09 10.22 -10.46
C VAL A 308 -6.73 10.00 -11.92
N LYS A 309 -7.61 9.36 -12.70
CA LYS A 309 -7.39 9.13 -14.14
C LYS A 309 -7.34 10.44 -14.94
N ALA A 310 -8.23 11.39 -14.64
CA ALA A 310 -8.27 12.70 -15.28
C ALA A 310 -6.99 13.50 -14.99
N LEU A 311 -6.54 13.51 -13.73
CA LEU A 311 -5.27 14.16 -13.39
C LEU A 311 -4.09 13.46 -14.04
N ALA A 312 -4.01 12.12 -14.02
CA ALA A 312 -2.92 11.37 -14.64
C ALA A 312 -2.76 11.69 -16.14
N ALA A 313 -3.87 11.90 -16.86
CA ALA A 313 -3.88 12.25 -18.28
C ALA A 313 -3.45 13.69 -18.57
N SER A 314 -3.61 14.60 -17.59
CA SER A 314 -3.38 16.04 -17.74
C SER A 314 -2.20 16.57 -16.92
N LEU A 315 -1.56 15.72 -16.12
CA LEU A 315 -0.56 16.09 -15.11
C LEU A 315 0.58 16.95 -15.67
N ASP A 316 1.10 16.60 -16.85
CA ASP A 316 2.23 17.29 -17.48
C ASP A 316 1.95 18.77 -17.77
N ARG A 317 0.66 19.19 -17.82
CA ARG A 317 0.27 20.59 -18.03
C ARG A 317 0.45 21.45 -16.77
N PHE A 318 0.49 20.82 -15.60
CA PHE A 318 0.52 21.51 -14.31
C PHE A 318 1.88 21.48 -13.63
N LEU A 319 2.72 20.50 -13.96
CA LEU A 319 4.06 20.39 -13.38
C LEU A 319 4.96 21.54 -13.87
N ALA A 320 5.82 22.01 -12.98
CA ALA A 320 6.87 22.94 -13.34
C ALA A 320 7.89 22.27 -14.29
N ALA A 321 8.58 23.07 -15.11
CA ALA A 321 9.48 22.55 -16.15
C ALA A 321 10.64 21.73 -15.57
N ASP A 322 11.17 22.10 -14.41
CA ASP A 322 12.22 21.39 -13.69
C ASP A 322 11.73 20.06 -13.12
N GLU A 323 10.52 20.03 -12.55
CA GLU A 323 9.88 18.80 -12.07
C GLU A 323 9.61 17.82 -13.22
N SER A 324 9.01 18.32 -14.30
CA SER A 324 8.75 17.52 -15.51
C SER A 324 10.05 16.93 -16.10
N ALA A 325 11.12 17.73 -16.20
CA ALA A 325 12.42 17.26 -16.64
C ALA A 325 13.02 16.20 -15.69
N GLY A 326 12.87 16.38 -14.38
CA GLY A 326 13.30 15.41 -13.37
C GLY A 326 12.59 14.07 -13.50
N LEU A 327 11.27 14.08 -13.70
CA LEU A 327 10.47 12.86 -13.93
C LEU A 327 10.85 12.18 -15.24
N ALA A 328 11.05 12.94 -16.32
CA ALA A 328 11.50 12.40 -17.60
C ALA A 328 12.85 11.70 -17.49
N GLN A 329 13.82 12.31 -16.80
CA GLN A 329 15.13 11.70 -16.55
C GLN A 329 15.02 10.42 -15.70
N ALA A 330 14.17 10.42 -14.67
CA ALA A 330 13.94 9.24 -13.85
C ALA A 330 13.32 8.08 -14.66
N ALA A 331 12.36 8.37 -15.55
CA ALA A 331 11.75 7.38 -16.43
C ALA A 331 12.76 6.84 -17.47
N GLU A 332 13.64 7.69 -17.98
CA GLU A 332 14.70 7.28 -18.90
C GLU A 332 15.66 6.27 -18.25
N ARG A 333 16.08 6.52 -16.99
CA ARG A 333 16.93 5.58 -16.22
C ARG A 333 16.28 4.20 -16.06
N LEU A 334 14.97 4.14 -15.85
CA LEU A 334 14.23 2.88 -15.78
C LEU A 334 14.17 2.20 -17.16
N THR A 335 13.96 2.97 -18.21
CA THR A 335 13.90 2.47 -19.60
C THR A 335 15.26 1.89 -20.05
N GLN A 336 16.37 2.52 -19.65
CA GLN A 336 17.73 1.99 -19.84
C GLN A 336 17.93 0.62 -19.16
N ASN A 337 17.15 0.32 -18.11
CA ASN A 337 17.10 -0.97 -17.44
C ASN A 337 16.02 -1.92 -18.00
N LYS A 338 15.57 -1.68 -19.24
CA LYS A 338 14.57 -2.49 -19.99
C LYS A 338 13.15 -2.45 -19.41
N VAL A 339 12.84 -1.48 -18.53
CA VAL A 339 11.45 -1.24 -18.11
C VAL A 339 10.70 -0.58 -19.26
N PRO A 340 9.50 -1.04 -19.64
CA PRO A 340 8.68 -0.39 -20.67
C PRO A 340 8.40 1.08 -20.32
N ASN A 341 8.46 1.97 -21.31
CA ASN A 341 8.33 3.42 -21.12
C ASN A 341 7.06 3.82 -20.38
N ASP A 342 5.91 3.22 -20.72
CA ASP A 342 4.63 3.53 -20.06
C ASP A 342 4.64 3.16 -18.57
N LEU A 343 5.25 2.03 -18.22
CA LEU A 343 5.40 1.60 -16.83
C LEU A 343 6.39 2.50 -16.07
N ALA A 344 7.50 2.87 -16.70
CA ALA A 344 8.48 3.78 -16.13
C ALA A 344 7.87 5.17 -15.85
N ARG A 345 7.11 5.73 -16.81
CA ARG A 345 6.39 7.00 -16.65
C ARG A 345 5.33 6.91 -15.56
N ARG A 346 4.56 5.82 -15.52
CA ARG A 346 3.55 5.58 -14.48
C ARG A 346 4.21 5.56 -13.09
N LEU A 347 5.32 4.86 -12.92
CA LEU A 347 6.04 4.75 -11.65
C LEU A 347 6.52 6.11 -11.13
N VAL A 348 7.23 6.89 -11.96
CA VAL A 348 7.82 8.16 -11.50
C VAL A 348 6.76 9.21 -11.16
N ARG A 349 5.56 9.07 -11.72
CA ARG A 349 4.41 9.96 -11.46
C ARG A 349 3.65 9.63 -10.17
N PHE A 350 3.99 8.57 -9.43
CA PHE A 350 3.28 8.22 -8.19
C PHE A 350 3.23 9.35 -7.15
N GLU A 351 4.35 10.06 -6.97
CA GLU A 351 4.45 11.15 -6.00
C GLU A 351 3.52 12.34 -6.35
N PRO A 352 3.59 12.94 -7.55
CA PRO A 352 2.66 14.01 -7.91
C PRO A 352 1.21 13.51 -8.03
N LEU A 353 0.99 12.26 -8.47
CA LEU A 353 -0.36 11.71 -8.60
C LEU A 353 -1.05 11.48 -7.25
N TYR A 354 -0.31 11.39 -6.14
CA TYR A 354 -0.90 11.39 -4.80
C TYR A 354 -1.81 12.60 -4.55
N SER A 355 -1.43 13.78 -5.08
CA SER A 355 -2.25 15.01 -4.96
C SER A 355 -3.63 14.91 -5.61
N ALA A 356 -3.85 13.90 -6.48
CA ALA A 356 -5.15 13.65 -7.08
C ALA A 356 -6.25 13.41 -6.05
N LEU A 357 -5.93 12.84 -4.88
CA LEU A 357 -6.92 12.62 -3.83
C LEU A 357 -7.45 13.96 -3.30
N ASP A 358 -6.54 14.86 -2.91
CA ASP A 358 -6.88 16.20 -2.44
C ASP A 358 -7.59 17.03 -3.53
N ILE A 359 -7.09 17.00 -4.76
CA ILE A 359 -7.66 17.72 -5.89
C ILE A 359 -9.08 17.23 -6.20
N THR A 360 -9.30 15.92 -6.21
CA THR A 360 -10.63 15.33 -6.49
C THR A 360 -11.62 15.69 -5.39
N GLU A 361 -11.19 15.66 -4.13
CA GLU A 361 -12.01 16.09 -3.00
C GLU A 361 -12.39 17.57 -3.09
N VAL A 362 -11.42 18.45 -3.40
CA VAL A 362 -11.68 19.88 -3.58
C VAL A 362 -12.61 20.14 -4.77
N ALA A 363 -12.40 19.45 -5.89
CA ALA A 363 -13.26 19.56 -7.07
C ALA A 363 -14.72 19.22 -6.73
N MET A 364 -14.93 18.14 -5.99
CA MET A 364 -16.26 17.73 -5.52
C MET A 364 -16.88 18.78 -4.59
N GLN A 365 -16.17 19.18 -3.53
CA GLN A 365 -16.68 20.13 -2.53
C GLN A 365 -17.01 21.50 -3.12
N THR A 366 -16.29 21.91 -4.17
CA THR A 366 -16.44 23.21 -4.82
C THR A 366 -17.25 23.16 -6.11
N LYS A 367 -17.71 21.97 -6.51
CA LYS A 367 -18.44 21.70 -7.76
C LYS A 367 -17.71 22.20 -9.01
N ARG A 368 -16.38 22.00 -9.05
CA ARG A 368 -15.51 22.33 -10.18
C ARG A 368 -15.06 21.07 -10.92
N SER A 369 -14.51 21.25 -12.11
CA SER A 369 -13.80 20.17 -12.80
C SER A 369 -12.51 19.82 -12.05
N VAL A 370 -12.02 18.59 -12.23
CA VAL A 370 -10.74 18.14 -11.65
C VAL A 370 -9.59 18.95 -12.23
N GLU A 371 -9.67 19.31 -13.51
CA GLU A 371 -8.69 20.14 -14.20
C GLU A 371 -8.63 21.57 -13.64
N ASP A 372 -9.77 22.19 -13.34
CA ASP A 372 -9.80 23.52 -12.73
C ASP A 372 -9.24 23.48 -11.31
N ALA A 373 -9.63 22.49 -10.50
CA ALA A 373 -9.11 22.30 -9.16
C ALA A 373 -7.61 22.02 -9.17
N ALA A 374 -7.11 21.21 -10.11
CA ALA A 374 -5.68 20.98 -10.31
C ALA A 374 -4.95 22.27 -10.70
N GLY A 375 -5.50 23.04 -11.64
CA GLY A 375 -4.94 24.34 -12.05
C GLY A 375 -4.76 25.29 -10.86
N ILE A 376 -5.75 25.36 -9.97
CA ILE A 376 -5.66 26.14 -8.74
C ILE A 376 -4.63 25.53 -7.78
N TYR A 377 -4.67 24.21 -7.57
CA TYR A 377 -3.79 23.49 -6.63
C TYR A 377 -2.31 23.70 -6.95
N PHE A 378 -1.92 23.50 -8.21
CA PHE A 378 -0.54 23.68 -8.66
C PHE A 378 -0.13 25.15 -8.72
N ALA A 379 -1.04 26.06 -9.08
CA ALA A 379 -0.75 27.50 -9.05
C ALA A 379 -0.49 28.01 -7.62
N VAL A 380 -1.33 27.63 -6.65
CA VAL A 380 -1.10 27.93 -5.23
C VAL A 380 0.23 27.32 -4.76
N GLY A 381 0.48 26.06 -5.11
CA GLY A 381 1.72 25.38 -4.76
C GLY A 381 2.97 26.09 -5.30
N GLY A 382 2.91 26.59 -6.54
CA GLY A 382 3.99 27.38 -7.15
C GLY A 382 4.21 28.73 -6.46
N ARG A 383 3.15 29.48 -6.13
CA ARG A 383 3.25 30.80 -5.48
C ARG A 383 3.82 30.75 -4.06
N LEU A 384 3.72 29.60 -3.40
CA LEU A 384 4.14 29.36 -2.03
C LEU A 384 5.28 28.34 -1.92
N ASN A 385 5.91 27.94 -3.03
CA ASN A 385 7.03 27.00 -3.07
C ASN A 385 6.77 25.66 -2.33
N PHE A 386 5.58 25.09 -2.46
CA PHE A 386 5.21 23.82 -1.82
C PHE A 386 6.13 22.67 -2.23
N SER A 387 6.54 22.62 -3.51
CA SER A 387 7.50 21.62 -4.01
C SER A 387 8.84 21.67 -3.24
N TRP A 388 9.33 22.88 -2.96
CA TRP A 388 10.55 23.05 -2.15
C TRP A 388 10.33 22.57 -0.71
N LEU A 389 9.21 22.93 -0.07
CA LEU A 389 8.90 22.46 1.29
C LEU A 389 8.79 20.92 1.37
N HIS A 390 8.10 20.28 0.41
CA HIS A 390 8.03 18.83 0.32
C HIS A 390 9.43 18.19 0.21
N LYS A 391 10.33 18.80 -0.58
CA LYS A 391 11.73 18.36 -0.71
C LYS A 391 12.49 18.51 0.61
N GLN A 392 12.32 19.61 1.33
CA GLN A 392 12.99 19.84 2.63
C GLN A 392 12.47 18.93 3.73
N ILE A 393 11.15 18.76 3.85
CA ILE A 393 10.58 17.77 4.77
C ILE A 393 11.08 16.38 4.37
N GLY A 394 11.17 16.11 3.07
CA GLY A 394 11.70 14.86 2.54
C GLY A 394 13.18 14.60 2.82
N SER A 395 14.00 15.63 3.01
CA SER A 395 15.42 15.51 3.34
C SER A 395 15.70 15.38 4.84
N LEU A 396 14.69 15.60 5.70
CA LEU A 396 14.82 15.41 7.14
C LEU A 396 15.29 13.98 7.48
N PRO A 397 16.18 13.83 8.49
CA PRO A 397 16.60 12.51 8.98
C PRO A 397 15.40 11.75 9.54
N ALA A 398 15.44 10.43 9.43
CA ALA A 398 14.40 9.52 9.93
C ALA A 398 15.04 8.36 10.71
N ASP A 399 16.02 8.69 11.55
CA ASP A 399 16.87 7.71 12.25
C ASP A 399 16.14 6.98 13.40
N SER A 400 15.01 7.54 13.86
CA SER A 400 14.16 6.98 14.89
C SER A 400 12.71 6.89 14.41
N HIS A 401 11.92 6.04 15.07
CA HIS A 401 10.48 5.95 14.83
C HIS A 401 9.77 7.30 14.99
N TRP A 402 10.09 8.06 16.04
CA TRP A 402 9.49 9.37 16.29
C TRP A 402 9.89 10.40 15.23
N HIS A 403 11.13 10.38 14.75
CA HIS A 403 11.54 11.23 13.62
C HIS A 403 10.79 10.87 12.33
N ALA A 404 10.60 9.58 12.06
CA ALA A 404 9.83 9.12 10.91
C ALA A 404 8.36 9.54 10.99
N LEU A 405 7.71 9.41 12.16
CA LEU A 405 6.34 9.88 12.39
C LEU A 405 6.22 11.40 12.24
N ALA A 406 7.14 12.16 12.83
CA ALA A 406 7.08 13.62 12.77
C ALA A 406 7.31 14.13 11.33
N LYS A 407 8.19 13.48 10.57
CA LYS A 407 8.37 13.75 9.14
C LYS A 407 7.11 13.41 8.32
N ALA A 408 6.44 12.30 8.62
CA ALA A 408 5.17 11.94 7.98
C ALA A 408 4.09 12.98 8.30
N ALA A 409 3.95 13.36 9.57
CA ALA A 409 3.00 14.38 10.02
C ALA A 409 3.21 15.73 9.32
N LEU A 410 4.45 16.20 9.17
CA LEU A 410 4.74 17.44 8.43
C LEU A 410 4.37 17.35 6.94
N ARG A 411 4.63 16.21 6.28
CA ARG A 411 4.24 16.02 4.86
C ARG A 411 2.73 16.04 4.69
N ASP A 412 2.02 15.39 5.60
CA ASP A 412 0.57 15.30 5.55
C ASP A 412 -0.07 16.65 5.87
N GLU A 413 0.44 17.36 6.88
CA GLU A 413 -0.01 18.72 7.18
C GLU A 413 0.22 19.64 6.00
N LEU A 414 1.40 19.59 5.35
CA LEU A 414 1.67 20.41 4.16
C LEU A 414 0.68 20.10 3.03
N SER A 415 0.41 18.81 2.75
CA SER A 415 -0.57 18.42 1.71
C SER A 415 -1.98 18.93 2.06
N GLY A 416 -2.38 18.77 3.32
CA GLY A 416 -3.67 19.25 3.83
C GLY A 416 -3.81 20.77 3.76
N LEU A 417 -2.73 21.52 4.02
CA LEU A 417 -2.71 22.98 3.87
C LEU A 417 -2.86 23.39 2.41
N GLN A 418 -2.20 22.69 1.47
CA GLN A 418 -2.38 22.96 0.04
C GLN A 418 -3.83 22.72 -0.39
N SER A 419 -4.42 21.61 0.04
CA SER A 419 -5.81 21.26 -0.21
C SER A 419 -6.78 22.33 0.34
N GLN A 420 -6.59 22.76 1.60
CA GLN A 420 -7.41 23.80 2.22
C GLN A 420 -7.32 25.15 1.48
N LEU A 421 -6.11 25.59 1.13
CA LEU A 421 -5.89 26.82 0.36
C LEU A 421 -6.53 26.72 -1.03
N THR A 422 -6.39 25.58 -1.70
CA THR A 422 -7.02 25.31 -3.00
C THR A 422 -8.54 25.42 -2.89
N GLY A 423 -9.14 24.83 -1.86
CA GLY A 423 -10.57 24.93 -1.57
C GLY A 423 -11.02 26.36 -1.27
N ALA A 424 -10.23 27.14 -0.54
CA ALA A 424 -10.52 28.56 -0.26
C ALA A 424 -10.50 29.40 -1.54
N VAL A 425 -9.44 29.29 -2.35
CA VAL A 425 -9.29 29.99 -3.63
C VAL A 425 -10.41 29.60 -4.60
N SER A 426 -10.77 28.31 -4.64
CA SER A 426 -11.85 27.80 -5.49
C SER A 426 -13.23 28.40 -5.18
N LYS A 427 -13.44 28.93 -3.95
CA LYS A 427 -14.71 29.52 -3.52
C LYS A 427 -14.84 31.01 -3.80
N LEU A 428 -13.76 31.72 -4.15
CA LEU A 428 -13.78 33.18 -4.34
C LEU A 428 -14.66 33.67 -5.50
N SER A 429 -14.83 32.85 -6.54
CA SER A 429 -15.82 33.12 -7.59
C SER A 429 -16.32 31.82 -8.20
N PRO A 430 -17.56 31.38 -7.91
CA PRO A 430 -18.14 30.14 -8.45
C PRO A 430 -18.20 30.08 -9.99
N HIS A 431 -18.07 31.21 -10.67
CA HIS A 431 -18.27 31.34 -12.12
C HIS A 431 -17.00 31.76 -12.89
N ALA A 432 -15.90 32.07 -12.20
CA ALA A 432 -14.63 32.31 -12.89
C ALA A 432 -14.02 30.97 -13.31
N ASN A 433 -13.85 30.80 -14.62
CA ASN A 433 -13.29 29.59 -15.25
C ASN A 433 -11.79 29.69 -15.54
N VAL A 434 -11.11 30.69 -14.95
CA VAL A 434 -9.67 30.88 -15.17
C VAL A 434 -8.96 30.72 -13.83
N PRO A 435 -8.31 29.55 -13.57
CA PRO A 435 -7.57 29.29 -12.33
C PRO A 435 -6.61 30.40 -11.92
N ASP A 436 -5.83 30.95 -12.86
CA ASP A 436 -4.87 32.03 -12.57
C ASP A 436 -5.56 33.33 -12.11
N ALA A 437 -6.76 33.63 -12.62
CA ALA A 437 -7.51 34.81 -12.19
C ALA A 437 -8.01 34.67 -10.74
N LEU A 438 -8.48 33.47 -10.36
CA LEU A 438 -8.88 33.16 -8.98
C LEU A 438 -7.70 33.26 -8.02
N VAL A 439 -6.54 32.73 -8.40
CA VAL A 439 -5.33 32.83 -7.59
C VAL A 439 -4.90 34.29 -7.44
N ARG A 440 -4.92 35.09 -8.51
CA ARG A 440 -4.61 36.53 -8.42
C ARG A 440 -5.59 37.30 -7.54
N GLN A 441 -6.88 36.98 -7.60
CA GLN A 441 -7.89 37.58 -6.72
C GLN A 441 -7.58 37.23 -5.27
N TRP A 442 -7.33 35.95 -4.98
CA TRP A 442 -6.94 35.50 -3.65
C TRP A 442 -5.67 36.20 -3.15
N GLU A 443 -4.66 36.36 -4.00
CA GLU A 443 -3.42 37.07 -3.66
C GLU A 443 -3.69 38.55 -3.32
N ALA A 444 -4.60 39.20 -4.05
CA ALA A 444 -4.96 40.59 -3.80
C ALA A 444 -5.70 40.76 -2.45
N GLU A 445 -6.64 39.86 -2.14
CA GLU A 445 -7.39 39.86 -0.88
C GLU A 445 -6.51 39.51 0.34
N ASN A 446 -5.47 38.70 0.16
CA ASN A 446 -4.61 38.19 1.24
C ASN A 446 -3.19 38.77 1.25
N LYS A 447 -2.97 39.92 0.59
CA LYS A 447 -1.64 40.48 0.31
C LYS A 447 -0.71 40.50 1.51
N SER A 448 -1.12 41.08 2.64
CA SER A 448 -0.27 41.20 3.83
C SER A 448 0.09 39.85 4.45
N ALA A 449 -0.83 38.89 4.47
CA ALA A 449 -0.55 37.56 5.01
C ALA A 449 0.35 36.74 4.08
N LEU A 450 0.18 36.91 2.78
CA LEU A 450 1.00 36.29 1.75
C LEU A 450 2.44 36.84 1.78
N GLU A 451 2.62 38.15 1.93
CA GLU A 451 3.94 38.79 2.10
C GLU A 451 4.68 38.24 3.33
N ARG A 452 3.99 38.12 4.48
CA ARG A 452 4.58 37.50 5.69
C ARG A 452 5.00 36.05 5.44
N SER A 453 4.13 35.26 4.82
CA SER A 453 4.44 33.85 4.52
C SER A 453 5.63 33.73 3.58
N ARG A 454 5.70 34.57 2.54
CA ARG A 454 6.82 34.61 1.60
C ARG A 454 8.13 35.03 2.26
N GLN A 455 8.10 36.01 3.17
CA GLN A 455 9.29 36.43 3.89
C GLN A 455 9.87 35.29 4.73
N VAL A 456 9.02 34.59 5.50
CA VAL A 456 9.45 33.44 6.30
C VAL A 456 10.04 32.33 5.41
N LEU A 457 9.41 32.03 4.27
CA LEU A 457 9.95 31.04 3.33
C LEU A 457 11.29 31.49 2.72
N ALA A 458 11.46 32.78 2.40
CA ALA A 458 12.70 33.32 1.88
C ALA A 458 13.83 33.26 2.93
N ASP A 459 13.54 33.58 4.19
CA ASP A 459 14.50 33.50 5.30
C ASP A 459 14.97 32.05 5.51
N LEU A 460 14.05 31.09 5.41
CA LEU A 460 14.37 29.66 5.47
C LEU A 460 15.17 29.19 4.25
N GLN A 461 14.90 29.70 3.05
CA GLN A 461 15.69 29.39 1.86
C GLN A 461 17.13 29.94 1.93
N GLY A 462 17.32 31.08 2.59
CA GLY A 462 18.65 31.63 2.89
C GLY A 462 19.39 30.91 4.01
N THR A 463 18.67 30.08 4.78
CA THR A 463 19.24 29.24 5.84
C THR A 463 19.79 27.94 5.25
N GLY A 464 20.89 27.42 5.80
CA GLY A 464 21.54 26.20 5.32
C GLY A 464 20.70 24.93 5.55
N LYS A 465 21.07 24.12 6.54
CA LYS A 465 20.34 22.88 6.83
C LYS A 465 19.11 23.19 7.70
N LEU A 466 17.92 22.90 7.19
CA LEU A 466 16.67 23.05 7.95
C LEU A 466 16.46 21.88 8.91
N ASP A 467 15.89 22.18 10.07
CA ASP A 467 15.44 21.20 11.05
C ASP A 467 13.90 21.13 11.13
N LEU A 468 13.42 20.22 11.99
CA LEU A 468 12.00 19.97 12.18
C LEU A 468 11.25 21.21 12.73
N SER A 469 11.89 21.96 13.62
CA SER A 469 11.31 23.16 14.24
C SER A 469 11.13 24.27 13.22
N MET A 470 12.14 24.50 12.38
CA MET A 470 12.11 25.49 11.29
C MET A 470 10.99 25.19 10.29
N LEU A 471 10.84 23.93 9.88
CA LEU A 471 9.76 23.53 8.97
C LEU A 471 8.38 23.61 9.63
N SER A 472 8.29 23.31 10.93
CA SER A 472 7.03 23.48 11.69
C SER A 472 6.59 24.95 11.74
N ILE A 473 7.54 25.90 11.84
CA ILE A 473 7.26 27.34 11.76
C ILE A 473 6.71 27.70 10.38
N ALA A 474 7.32 27.19 9.30
CA ALA A 474 6.83 27.42 7.94
C ALA A 474 5.38 26.95 7.75
N LEU A 475 5.07 25.73 8.23
CA LEU A 475 3.72 25.17 8.16
C LEU A 475 2.72 25.97 8.99
N ARG A 476 3.13 26.48 10.17
CA ARG A 476 2.28 27.35 10.99
C ARG A 476 1.89 28.64 10.26
N GLU A 477 2.82 29.27 9.55
CA GLU A 477 2.50 30.48 8.76
C GLU A 477 1.56 30.17 7.59
N LEU A 478 1.78 29.06 6.88
CA LEU A 478 0.86 28.58 5.85
C LEU A 478 -0.53 28.25 6.42
N ARG A 479 -0.60 27.71 7.64
CA ARG A 479 -1.86 27.46 8.36
C ARG A 479 -2.59 28.76 8.69
N ASN A 480 -1.87 29.78 9.17
CA ASN A 480 -2.47 31.09 9.41
C ASN A 480 -3.08 31.67 8.14
N LEU A 481 -2.40 31.49 7.00
CA LEU A 481 -2.92 31.90 5.68
C LEU A 481 -4.17 31.09 5.28
N ALA A 482 -4.20 29.78 5.52
CA ALA A 482 -5.34 28.93 5.22
C ALA A 482 -6.57 29.21 6.10
N LEU A 483 -6.37 29.69 7.33
CA LEU A 483 -7.45 30.04 8.27
C LEU A 483 -8.04 31.43 8.06
N GLN A 484 -7.38 32.29 7.28
CA GLN A 484 -7.94 33.59 6.93
C GLN A 484 -9.16 33.38 6.02
N ARG A 485 -10.34 33.69 6.56
CA ARG A 485 -11.56 33.73 5.77
C ARG A 485 -11.51 34.98 4.87
N PRO A 486 -11.84 34.87 3.57
CA PRO A 486 -12.05 36.04 2.72
C PRO A 486 -13.17 36.93 3.28
#